data_AF-A0A5J9ULE1-F1
#
_entry.id   AF-A0A5J9ULE1-F1
#
_cell.length_a   1.000
_cell.length_b   1.000
_cell.length_c   1.000
_cell.angle_alpha   90.00
_cell.angle_beta   90.00
_cell.angle_gamma   90.00
#
_symmetry.space_group_name_H-M   'P 1'
#
loop_
_entity.id
_entity.type
_entity.pdbx_description
1 polymer ?
#
loop_
_entity_poly.entity_id
_entity_poly.type
_entity_poly.pdbx_seq_one_letter_code
_entity_poly.pdbx_strand_id
1 'polypeptide(L)'
;MYASSESYFGINLRPLDRPEDVAYTLLPNMCYYEFIKVEKDGEEVREGEVVDLVDVEVGGYYELVVTTFTGLYRYRVGDILQVSGFHNAAPQFRFVHRRNVVLSVDTDKTSEDDLLRAVTAAKRLLAPLGGAILSEYTAYADTATIPGHYVLFWELTPPPALPSSSDEDGDVGRVMSACCAAVEAGLDAVYRRCRSRDRSVGPLEIRVVAPGAFDALMDLCVSHGSSVNQYKTPRCIKHPDAIAVLEARVVGRFFSDVVPHWEPMKVDAAGDGA
;
A
#
# COMPACT_ATOMS: atom_id res chain seq x y z
N MET A 1 15.75 12.57 7.20
CA MET A 1 14.82 13.67 7.58
C MET A 1 13.42 13.09 7.57
N TYR A 2 12.52 13.57 8.43
CA TYR A 2 11.10 13.21 8.43
C TYR A 2 10.26 14.45 8.13
N ALA A 3 9.53 14.42 7.02
CA ALA A 3 8.79 15.55 6.48
C ALA A 3 7.68 15.06 5.54
N SER A 4 6.72 15.93 5.26
CA SER A 4 5.65 15.71 4.31
C SER A 4 5.34 16.98 3.51
N SER A 5 4.32 16.95 2.65
CA SER A 5 3.87 18.14 1.91
C SER A 5 3.22 19.18 2.82
N GLU A 6 2.66 18.74 3.96
CA GLU A 6 1.96 19.56 4.95
C GLU A 6 2.94 20.32 5.86
N SER A 7 4.07 19.71 6.24
CA SER A 7 5.12 20.36 7.04
C SER A 7 6.42 19.53 7.06
N TYR A 8 7.51 20.18 7.50
CA TYR A 8 8.72 19.47 7.92
C TYR A 8 8.62 19.16 9.41
N PHE A 9 8.94 17.92 9.80
CA PHE A 9 8.67 17.47 11.16
C PHE A 9 9.93 17.34 12.00
N GLY A 10 10.92 16.60 11.51
CA GLY A 10 12.05 16.19 12.34
C GLY A 10 13.27 15.70 11.60
N ILE A 11 14.33 15.49 12.37
CA ILE A 11 15.63 15.04 11.86
C ILE A 11 16.11 13.81 12.64
N ASN A 12 16.86 12.94 11.95
CA ASN A 12 17.57 11.85 12.62
C ASN A 12 18.87 12.43 13.19
N LEU A 13 18.97 12.48 14.53
CA LEU A 13 20.17 12.97 15.22
C LEU A 13 21.33 11.96 15.21
N ARG A 14 21.07 10.70 14.82
CA ARG A 14 22.05 9.63 14.69
C ARG A 14 21.97 9.02 13.28
N PRO A 15 22.43 9.75 12.26
CA PRO A 15 22.28 9.34 10.85
C PRO A 15 23.09 8.09 10.47
N LEU A 16 24.00 7.63 11.33
CA LEU A 16 24.86 6.46 11.09
C LEU A 16 24.39 5.20 11.83
N ASP A 17 23.30 5.29 12.61
CA ASP A 17 22.70 4.12 13.24
C ASP A 17 22.14 3.17 12.17
N ARG A 18 21.95 1.89 12.56
CA ARG A 18 21.39 0.89 11.66
C ARG A 18 19.98 1.31 11.20
N PRO A 19 19.54 0.95 9.98
CA PRO A 19 18.22 1.31 9.48
C PRO A 19 17.05 0.92 10.41
N GLU A 20 17.17 -0.22 11.09
CA GLU A 20 16.20 -0.74 12.07
C GLU A 20 16.10 0.11 13.36
N ASP A 21 17.15 0.87 13.67
CA ASP A 21 17.28 1.67 14.88
C ASP A 21 16.92 3.16 14.65
N VAL A 22 16.58 3.55 13.41
CA VAL A 22 16.34 4.95 13.03
C VAL A 22 15.19 5.57 13.82
N ALA A 23 15.47 6.71 14.48
CA ALA A 23 14.49 7.53 15.15
C ALA A 23 14.62 9.01 14.73
N TYR A 24 13.49 9.69 14.62
CA TYR A 24 13.40 11.10 14.26
C TYR A 24 13.04 11.93 15.48
N THR A 25 13.82 12.96 15.76
CA THR A 25 13.50 13.96 16.78
C THR A 25 12.68 15.06 16.14
N LEU A 26 11.45 15.26 16.61
CA LEU A 26 10.62 16.36 16.12
C LEU A 26 11.19 17.70 16.57
N LEU A 27 11.12 18.68 15.67
CA LEU A 27 11.61 20.02 15.90
C LEU A 27 10.43 20.90 16.38
N PRO A 28 10.37 21.28 17.67
CA PRO A 28 9.16 21.90 18.26
C PRO A 28 8.75 23.24 17.64
N ASN A 29 9.62 23.85 16.83
CA ASN A 29 9.38 25.14 16.17
C ASN A 29 8.75 25.01 14.77
N MET A 30 8.56 23.80 14.23
CA MET A 30 8.09 23.62 12.85
C MET A 30 6.55 23.64 12.74
N CYS A 31 5.86 23.02 13.70
CA CYS A 31 4.42 23.10 13.88
C CYS A 31 4.07 22.76 15.33
N TYR A 32 2.81 23.01 15.72
CA TYR A 32 2.29 22.46 16.97
C TYR A 32 1.91 21.00 16.75
N TYR A 33 2.35 20.13 17.66
CA TYR A 33 2.20 18.68 17.55
C TYR A 33 1.26 18.15 18.63
N GLU A 34 0.27 17.40 18.21
CA GLU A 34 -0.62 16.58 19.03
C GLU A 34 -0.50 15.12 18.59
N PHE A 35 -0.87 14.19 19.47
CA PHE A 35 -0.72 12.76 19.25
C PHE A 35 -1.96 12.02 19.71
N ILE A 36 -2.63 11.31 18.80
CA ILE A 36 -3.75 10.43 19.18
C ILE A 36 -3.15 9.07 19.57
N LYS A 37 -3.32 8.65 20.83
CA LYS A 37 -2.82 7.35 21.29
C LYS A 37 -3.50 6.23 20.50
N VAL A 38 -2.70 5.27 20.04
CA VAL A 38 -3.13 4.10 19.28
C VAL A 38 -2.96 2.88 20.15
N GLU A 39 -4.07 2.29 20.58
CA GLU A 39 -4.08 1.03 21.30
C GLU A 39 -4.25 -0.13 20.32
N LYS A 40 -3.42 -1.16 20.48
CA LYS A 40 -3.46 -2.36 19.65
C LYS A 40 -4.13 -3.49 20.43
N ASP A 41 -5.44 -3.67 20.24
CA ASP A 41 -6.22 -4.79 20.76
C ASP A 41 -6.40 -5.83 19.64
N GLY A 42 -5.45 -6.76 19.51
CA GLY A 42 -5.48 -7.76 18.42
C GLY A 42 -5.32 -7.11 17.04
N GLU A 43 -6.36 -7.15 16.21
CA GLU A 43 -6.42 -6.48 14.89
C GLU A 43 -7.16 -5.13 14.92
N GLU A 44 -7.82 -4.76 16.02
CA GLU A 44 -8.52 -3.48 16.15
C GLU A 44 -7.58 -2.39 16.68
N VAL A 45 -7.47 -1.30 15.93
CA VAL A 45 -6.82 -0.06 16.36
C VAL A 45 -7.88 0.83 17.00
N ARG A 46 -7.76 1.05 18.32
CA ARG A 46 -8.61 2.00 19.04
C ARG A 46 -7.90 3.35 19.18
N GLU A 47 -8.65 4.41 18.87
CA GLU A 47 -8.21 5.79 19.06
C GLU A 47 -8.46 6.16 20.53
N GLY A 48 -7.37 6.48 21.23
CA GLY A 48 -7.37 6.89 22.62
C GLY A 48 -7.33 8.41 22.78
N GLU A 49 -6.74 8.82 23.91
CA GLU A 49 -6.58 10.23 24.27
C GLU A 49 -5.63 10.97 23.31
N VAL A 50 -5.91 12.25 23.11
CA VAL A 50 -5.01 13.17 22.41
C VAL A 50 -4.06 13.79 23.44
N VAL A 51 -2.76 13.61 23.23
CA VAL A 51 -1.71 14.13 24.12
C VAL A 51 -0.80 15.11 23.39
N ASP A 52 -0.21 16.03 24.16
CA ASP A 52 0.77 16.99 23.63
C ASP A 52 2.13 16.32 23.39
N LEU A 53 3.02 17.01 22.65
CA LEU A 53 4.37 16.53 22.34
C LEU A 53 5.17 16.05 23.55
N VAL A 54 4.99 16.69 24.71
CA VAL A 54 5.77 16.39 25.92
C VAL A 54 5.18 15.26 26.75
N ASP A 55 3.93 14.87 26.49
CA ASP A 55 3.16 13.91 27.28
C ASP A 55 3.12 12.51 26.66
N VAL A 56 3.89 12.28 25.59
CA VAL A 56 4.00 10.98 24.93
C VAL A 56 4.81 9.99 25.79
N GLU A 57 4.40 8.72 25.78
CA GLU A 57 4.99 7.67 26.61
C GLU A 57 5.94 6.79 25.79
N VAL A 58 7.14 6.50 26.31
CA VAL A 58 8.09 5.59 25.65
C VAL A 58 7.45 4.23 25.41
N GLY A 59 7.59 3.72 24.18
CA GLY A 59 6.97 2.47 23.73
C GLY A 59 5.54 2.64 23.23
N GLY A 60 4.88 3.76 23.54
CA GLY A 60 3.54 4.08 23.06
C GLY A 60 3.49 4.34 21.55
N TYR A 61 2.35 4.01 20.94
CA TYR A 61 2.06 4.23 19.53
C TYR A 61 1.07 5.36 19.39
N TYR A 62 1.31 6.25 18.44
CA TYR A 62 0.52 7.45 18.27
C TYR A 62 0.33 7.81 16.80
N GLU A 63 -0.85 8.32 16.44
CA GLU A 63 -1.07 8.99 15.17
C GLU A 63 -0.70 10.48 15.29
N LEU A 64 0.11 10.96 14.34
CA LEU A 64 0.57 12.34 14.31
C LEU A 64 -0.54 13.31 13.89
N VAL A 65 -0.78 14.33 14.72
CA VAL A 65 -1.68 15.45 14.46
C VAL A 65 -0.88 16.75 14.48
N VAL A 66 -1.10 17.61 13.49
CA VAL A 66 -0.34 18.87 13.35
C VAL A 66 -1.24 20.08 13.20
N THR A 67 -0.83 21.18 13.83
CA THR A 67 -1.34 22.52 13.53
C THR A 67 -0.21 23.35 12.93
N THR A 68 -0.36 23.78 11.67
CA THR A 68 0.71 24.43 10.87
C THR A 68 0.48 25.94 10.74
N PHE A 69 1.57 26.67 10.46
CA PHE A 69 1.50 28.11 10.13
C PHE A 69 0.73 28.40 8.83
N THR A 70 0.55 27.39 7.98
CA THR A 70 -0.17 27.49 6.70
C THR A 70 -1.68 27.23 6.82
N GLY A 71 -2.20 27.08 8.05
CA GLY A 71 -3.64 27.04 8.30
C GLY A 71 -4.25 25.64 8.32
N LEU A 72 -3.44 24.58 8.46
CA LEU A 72 -3.96 23.27 8.85
C LEU A 72 -4.10 23.25 10.37
N TYR A 73 -5.31 22.95 10.88
CA TYR A 73 -5.60 22.94 12.32
C TYR A 73 -5.99 21.53 12.75
N ARG A 74 -5.25 20.98 13.72
CA ARG A 74 -5.43 19.61 14.24
C ARG A 74 -5.56 18.59 13.11
N TYR A 75 -4.74 18.76 12.07
CA TYR A 75 -4.76 17.94 10.87
C TYR A 75 -4.09 16.59 11.15
N ARG A 76 -4.82 15.51 10.89
CA ARG A 76 -4.33 14.14 11.02
C ARG A 76 -3.43 13.81 9.83
N VAL A 77 -2.13 13.68 10.08
CA VAL A 77 -1.16 13.30 9.04
C VAL A 77 -1.37 11.84 8.60
N GLY A 78 -1.90 11.01 9.50
CA GLY A 78 -2.12 9.58 9.28
C GLY A 78 -0.87 8.72 9.48
N ASP A 79 0.25 9.31 9.87
CA ASP A 79 1.46 8.56 10.20
C ASP A 79 1.38 8.00 11.62
N ILE A 80 1.66 6.70 11.77
CA ILE A 80 1.76 6.01 13.05
C ILE A 80 3.21 5.98 13.48
N LEU A 81 3.45 6.53 14.66
CA LEU A 81 4.77 6.74 15.25
C LEU A 81 4.87 6.00 16.59
N GLN A 82 6.00 5.34 16.83
CA GLN A 82 6.31 4.76 18.13
C GLN A 82 7.35 5.62 18.85
N VAL A 83 7.08 6.01 20.10
CA VAL A 83 8.06 6.74 20.91
C VAL A 83 9.20 5.81 21.28
N SER A 84 10.41 6.14 20.84
CA SER A 84 11.64 5.36 21.08
C SER A 84 12.45 5.88 22.26
N GLY A 85 12.25 7.14 22.66
CA GLY A 85 13.00 7.80 23.71
C GLY A 85 12.91 9.31 23.60
N PHE A 86 13.84 10.01 24.25
CA PHE A 86 13.90 11.46 24.28
C PHE A 86 15.33 11.95 24.05
N HIS A 87 15.47 13.05 23.32
CA HIS A 87 16.68 13.85 23.27
C HIS A 87 16.44 15.16 24.03
N ASN A 88 17.05 15.27 25.21
CA ASN A 88 16.65 16.25 26.22
C ASN A 88 15.16 16.07 26.56
N ALA A 89 14.34 17.10 26.38
CA ALA A 89 12.88 17.03 26.56
C ALA A 89 12.12 16.72 25.25
N ALA A 90 12.78 16.66 24.09
CA ALA A 90 12.11 16.42 22.82
C ALA A 90 11.99 14.91 22.55
N PRO A 91 10.78 14.38 22.28
CA PRO A 91 10.60 12.96 21.99
C PRO A 91 11.22 12.57 20.64
N GLN A 92 11.63 11.31 20.57
CA GLN A 92 12.19 10.67 19.38
C GLN A 92 11.26 9.55 18.92
N PHE A 93 10.89 9.55 17.65
CA PHE A 93 9.90 8.64 17.09
C PHE A 93 10.49 7.71 16.05
N ARG A 94 10.15 6.42 16.13
CA ARG A 94 10.29 5.47 15.03
C ARG A 94 9.04 5.56 14.16
N PHE A 95 9.24 5.67 12.85
CA PHE A 95 8.15 5.58 11.90
C PHE A 95 7.69 4.12 11.79
N VAL A 96 6.40 3.86 11.97
CA VAL A 96 5.85 2.51 11.91
C VAL A 96 5.22 2.26 10.54
N HIS A 97 4.18 3.03 10.21
CA HIS A 97 3.54 3.02 8.89
C HIS A 97 2.65 4.25 8.74
N ARG A 98 2.16 4.49 7.53
CA ARG A 98 1.04 5.42 7.29
C ARG A 98 -0.27 4.63 7.28
N ARG A 99 -1.31 5.18 7.90
CA ARG A 99 -2.65 4.59 7.95
C ARG A 99 -3.24 4.50 6.54
N ASN A 100 -4.02 3.43 6.30
CA ASN A 100 -4.71 3.17 5.04
C ASN A 100 -3.79 3.04 3.80
N VAL A 101 -2.50 2.73 3.97
CA VAL A 101 -1.59 2.44 2.84
C VAL A 101 -1.24 0.96 2.85
N VAL A 102 -1.62 0.26 1.78
CA VAL A 102 -1.41 -1.19 1.65
C VAL A 102 -0.32 -1.55 0.62
N LEU A 103 -0.16 -0.74 -0.43
CA LEU A 103 0.91 -0.88 -1.42
C LEU A 103 1.61 0.46 -1.66
N SER A 104 2.93 0.39 -1.84
CA SER A 104 3.79 1.52 -2.16
C SER A 104 5.12 0.98 -2.72
N VAL A 105 5.57 1.52 -3.85
CA VAL A 105 6.90 1.20 -4.43
C VAL A 105 7.83 2.42 -4.33
N ASP A 106 7.32 3.60 -4.65
CA ASP A 106 8.04 4.88 -4.60
C ASP A 106 7.23 5.89 -3.78
N THR A 107 6.73 6.97 -4.41
CA THR A 107 5.95 8.01 -3.72
C THR A 107 4.45 7.70 -3.68
N ASP A 108 4.03 6.72 -4.49
CA ASP A 108 2.68 6.18 -4.57
C ASP A 108 2.23 5.54 -3.25
N LYS A 109 0.95 5.72 -2.92
CA LYS A 109 0.34 5.22 -1.69
C LYS A 109 -1.05 4.71 -2.01
N THR A 110 -1.15 3.43 -2.33
CA THR A 110 -2.44 2.82 -2.67
C THR A 110 -3.11 2.30 -1.40
N SER A 111 -4.37 2.70 -1.18
CA SER A 111 -5.21 2.18 -0.10
C SER A 111 -5.93 0.88 -0.48
N GLU A 112 -6.45 0.17 0.52
CA GLU A 112 -7.24 -1.05 0.29
C GLU A 112 -8.49 -0.74 -0.54
N ASP A 113 -9.15 0.38 -0.27
CA ASP A 113 -10.35 0.80 -1.01
C ASP A 113 -10.03 1.15 -2.46
N ASP A 114 -8.90 1.82 -2.72
CA ASP A 114 -8.47 2.13 -4.09
C ASP A 114 -8.19 0.84 -4.87
N LEU A 115 -7.45 -0.08 -4.25
CA LEU A 115 -7.14 -1.39 -4.84
C LEU A 115 -8.42 -2.20 -5.10
N LEU A 116 -9.35 -2.25 -4.14
CA LEU A 116 -10.63 -2.95 -4.29
C LEU A 116 -11.46 -2.37 -5.43
N ARG A 117 -11.53 -1.04 -5.56
CA ARG A 117 -12.24 -0.40 -6.67
C ARG A 117 -11.59 -0.72 -8.01
N ALA A 118 -10.25 -0.65 -8.10
CA ALA A 118 -9.50 -0.97 -9.30
C ALA A 118 -9.70 -2.44 -9.74
N VAL A 119 -9.58 -3.40 -8.80
CA VAL A 119 -9.82 -4.83 -9.05
C VAL A 119 -11.28 -5.09 -9.43
N THR A 120 -12.24 -4.40 -8.78
CA THR A 120 -13.67 -4.54 -9.11
C THR A 120 -14.01 -4.05 -10.50
N ALA A 121 -13.31 -3.02 -11.00
CA ALA A 121 -13.43 -2.59 -12.39
C ALA A 121 -12.81 -3.62 -13.34
N ALA A 122 -11.59 -4.06 -13.06
CA ALA A 122 -10.84 -4.99 -13.90
C ALA A 122 -11.51 -6.36 -14.05
N LYS A 123 -12.05 -6.94 -12.97
CA LYS A 123 -12.67 -8.29 -13.02
C LYS A 123 -13.87 -8.40 -13.97
N ARG A 124 -14.48 -7.28 -14.37
CA ARG A 124 -15.57 -7.25 -15.37
C ARG A 124 -15.08 -7.68 -16.75
N LEU A 125 -13.78 -7.51 -17.03
CA LEU A 125 -13.16 -7.88 -18.29
C LEU A 125 -12.93 -9.40 -18.42
N LEU A 126 -13.13 -10.18 -17.35
CA LEU A 126 -12.98 -11.65 -17.38
C LEU A 126 -14.10 -12.38 -18.15
N ALA A 127 -15.19 -11.69 -18.48
CA ALA A 127 -16.36 -12.28 -19.15
C ALA A 127 -16.05 -13.14 -20.41
N PRO A 128 -15.10 -12.75 -21.29
CA PRO A 128 -14.74 -13.55 -22.47
C PRO A 128 -14.06 -14.89 -22.15
N LEU A 129 -13.57 -15.09 -20.93
CA LEU A 129 -12.85 -16.30 -20.51
C LEU A 129 -13.80 -17.42 -20.05
N GLY A 130 -14.87 -17.66 -20.81
CA GLY A 130 -15.81 -18.75 -20.55
C GLY A 130 -16.57 -18.62 -19.22
N GLY A 131 -16.81 -17.39 -18.77
CA GLY A 131 -17.52 -17.13 -17.51
C GLY A 131 -16.65 -17.20 -16.25
N ALA A 132 -15.32 -17.11 -16.40
CA ALA A 132 -14.41 -17.01 -15.27
C ALA A 132 -14.77 -15.83 -14.35
N ILE A 133 -14.82 -16.11 -13.05
CA ILE A 133 -14.98 -15.11 -11.99
C ILE A 133 -13.73 -15.10 -11.11
N LEU A 134 -13.42 -13.92 -10.57
CA LEU A 134 -12.40 -13.76 -9.53
C LEU A 134 -12.96 -14.24 -8.20
N SER A 135 -12.47 -15.38 -7.71
CA SER A 135 -12.85 -15.95 -6.41
C SER A 135 -12.19 -15.17 -5.28
N GLU A 136 -10.86 -15.08 -5.32
CA GLU A 136 -10.07 -14.37 -4.32
C GLU A 136 -8.87 -13.67 -4.93
N TYR A 137 -8.41 -12.63 -4.22
CA TYR A 137 -7.19 -11.93 -4.58
C TYR A 137 -6.47 -11.35 -3.36
N THR A 138 -5.15 -11.22 -3.52
CA THR A 138 -4.27 -10.45 -2.63
C THR A 138 -3.19 -9.77 -3.48
N ALA A 139 -2.43 -8.85 -2.88
CA ALA A 139 -1.39 -8.09 -3.57
C ALA A 139 -0.13 -7.93 -2.73
N TYR A 140 1.00 -7.66 -3.37
CA TYR A 140 2.20 -7.18 -2.71
C TYR A 140 3.00 -6.25 -3.64
N ALA A 141 3.91 -5.47 -3.05
CA ALA A 141 4.84 -4.64 -3.79
C ALA A 141 6.14 -5.43 -4.01
N ASP A 142 6.45 -5.75 -5.27
CA ASP A 142 7.68 -6.44 -5.64
C ASP A 142 8.80 -5.43 -5.86
N THR A 143 9.84 -5.53 -5.05
CA THR A 143 11.03 -4.68 -5.12
C THR A 143 12.27 -5.49 -5.48
N ALA A 144 12.12 -6.71 -6.01
CA ALA A 144 13.24 -7.53 -6.46
C ALA A 144 13.87 -7.00 -7.75
N THR A 145 13.11 -6.27 -8.57
CA THR A 145 13.57 -5.59 -9.78
C THR A 145 13.50 -4.08 -9.64
N ILE A 146 14.26 -3.36 -10.50
CA ILE A 146 14.25 -1.90 -10.56
C ILE A 146 13.79 -1.47 -11.96
N PRO A 147 12.69 -0.69 -12.08
CA PRO A 147 11.80 -0.27 -11.00
C PRO A 147 11.02 -1.46 -10.39
N GLY A 148 10.61 -1.33 -9.13
CA GLY A 148 9.67 -2.27 -8.52
C GLY A 148 8.26 -2.11 -9.09
N HIS A 149 7.36 -3.04 -8.84
CA HIS A 149 5.99 -3.02 -9.37
C HIS A 149 4.99 -3.69 -8.42
N TYR A 150 3.71 -3.49 -8.68
CA TYR A 150 2.65 -4.17 -7.93
C TYR A 150 2.39 -5.55 -8.54
N VAL A 151 2.23 -6.55 -7.68
CA VAL A 151 1.86 -7.91 -8.06
C VAL A 151 0.55 -8.27 -7.39
N LEU A 152 -0.42 -8.73 -8.18
CA LEU A 152 -1.71 -9.21 -7.71
C LEU A 152 -1.82 -10.72 -7.98
N PHE A 153 -2.11 -11.50 -6.94
CA PHE A 153 -2.44 -12.92 -7.09
C PHE A 153 -3.95 -13.07 -7.27
N TRP A 154 -4.40 -13.71 -8.36
CA TRP A 154 -5.80 -13.92 -8.69
C TRP A 154 -6.13 -15.41 -8.77
N GLU A 155 -7.08 -15.88 -7.95
CA GLU A 155 -7.65 -17.22 -8.09
C GLU A 155 -8.97 -17.13 -8.87
N LEU A 156 -9.04 -17.82 -10.01
CA LEU A 156 -10.16 -17.72 -10.96
C LEU A 156 -10.97 -19.03 -10.98
N THR A 157 -12.30 -18.91 -11.05
CA THR A 157 -13.22 -20.04 -11.15
C THR A 157 -14.22 -19.85 -12.30
N PRO A 158 -14.36 -20.80 -13.24
CA PRO A 158 -13.45 -21.92 -13.49
C PRO A 158 -12.04 -21.42 -13.84
N PRO A 159 -10.98 -22.23 -13.62
CA PRO A 159 -9.64 -21.86 -14.03
C PRO A 159 -9.59 -21.67 -15.55
N PRO A 160 -8.95 -20.60 -16.06
CA PRO A 160 -8.83 -20.40 -17.50
C PRO A 160 -8.03 -21.54 -18.13
N ALA A 161 -8.39 -21.92 -19.36
CA ALA A 161 -7.60 -22.85 -20.16
C ALA A 161 -6.30 -22.15 -20.58
N LEU A 162 -5.30 -22.18 -19.70
CA LEU A 162 -4.01 -21.55 -19.95
C LEU A 162 -3.27 -22.33 -21.05
N PRO A 163 -2.71 -21.64 -22.06
CA PRO A 163 -1.95 -22.30 -23.10
C PRO A 163 -0.71 -22.98 -22.50
N SER A 164 -0.54 -24.26 -22.80
CA SER A 164 0.67 -25.01 -22.47
C SER A 164 1.82 -24.51 -23.34
N SER A 165 2.56 -23.52 -22.82
CA SER A 165 3.77 -22.89 -23.37
C SER A 165 3.60 -22.16 -24.72
N SER A 166 4.04 -20.89 -24.73
CA SER A 166 4.33 -20.00 -25.87
C SER A 166 3.21 -19.21 -26.59
N ASP A 167 1.95 -19.26 -26.18
CA ASP A 167 0.91 -18.36 -26.72
C ASP A 167 0.51 -17.28 -25.69
N GLU A 168 1.43 -16.36 -25.36
CA GLU A 168 1.11 -15.14 -24.60
C GLU A 168 0.13 -14.22 -25.37
N ASP A 169 -0.02 -14.42 -26.67
CA ASP A 169 -0.94 -13.70 -27.57
C ASP A 169 -2.34 -14.33 -27.71
N GLY A 170 -2.63 -15.41 -26.96
CA GLY A 170 -3.96 -16.02 -26.92
C GLY A 170 -5.02 -15.09 -26.29
N ASP A 171 -6.30 -15.40 -26.48
CA ASP A 171 -7.41 -14.62 -25.91
C ASP A 171 -7.28 -14.43 -24.39
N VAL A 172 -6.72 -15.42 -23.68
CA VAL A 172 -6.41 -15.33 -22.25
C VAL A 172 -5.39 -14.23 -21.94
N GLY A 173 -4.27 -14.21 -22.66
CA GLY A 173 -3.22 -13.21 -22.48
C GLY A 173 -3.75 -11.80 -22.71
N ARG A 174 -4.48 -11.58 -23.81
CA ARG A 174 -5.09 -10.27 -24.11
C ARG A 174 -6.06 -9.80 -23.03
N VAL A 175 -6.93 -10.68 -22.54
CA VAL A 175 -7.88 -10.33 -21.47
C VAL A 175 -7.15 -10.03 -20.16
N MET A 176 -6.13 -10.83 -19.80
CA MET A 176 -5.39 -10.62 -18.56
C MET A 176 -4.50 -9.37 -18.60
N SER A 177 -3.87 -9.05 -19.73
CA SER A 177 -3.15 -7.78 -19.91
C SER A 177 -4.12 -6.58 -19.84
N ALA A 178 -5.31 -6.69 -20.45
CA ALA A 178 -6.35 -5.68 -20.32
C ALA A 178 -6.85 -5.53 -18.86
N CYS A 179 -6.94 -6.62 -18.10
CA CYS A 179 -7.19 -6.57 -16.66
C CYS A 179 -6.08 -5.80 -15.93
N CYS A 180 -4.80 -6.07 -16.22
CA CYS A 180 -3.68 -5.35 -15.63
C CYS A 180 -3.79 -3.84 -15.90
N ALA A 181 -4.00 -3.47 -17.17
CA ALA A 181 -4.16 -2.08 -17.58
C ALA A 181 -5.37 -1.40 -16.93
N ALA A 182 -6.49 -2.13 -16.77
CA ALA A 182 -7.68 -1.63 -16.09
C ALA A 182 -7.46 -1.41 -14.60
N VAL A 183 -6.67 -2.27 -13.93
CA VAL A 183 -6.24 -2.02 -12.55
C VAL A 183 -5.40 -0.75 -12.49
N GLU A 184 -4.36 -0.62 -13.32
CA GLU A 184 -3.50 0.58 -13.33
C GLU A 184 -4.28 1.88 -13.61
N ALA A 185 -5.28 1.84 -14.49
CA ALA A 185 -6.14 2.98 -14.79
C ALA A 185 -7.06 3.36 -13.62
N GLY A 186 -7.43 2.38 -12.78
CA GLY A 186 -8.25 2.58 -11.59
C GLY A 186 -7.48 3.09 -10.37
N LEU A 187 -6.14 3.05 -10.41
CA LEU A 187 -5.27 3.57 -9.35
C LEU A 187 -5.15 5.10 -9.40
N ASP A 188 -4.66 5.66 -8.30
CA ASP A 188 -4.64 7.11 -8.09
C ASP A 188 -3.72 7.85 -9.07
N ALA A 189 -3.79 9.19 -9.05
CA ALA A 189 -2.97 10.01 -9.93
C ALA A 189 -1.47 9.89 -9.63
N VAL A 190 -1.08 9.53 -8.40
CA VAL A 190 0.34 9.40 -8.02
C VAL A 190 0.94 8.13 -8.62
N TYR A 191 0.29 6.98 -8.47
CA TYR A 191 0.66 5.73 -9.13
C TYR A 191 0.78 5.93 -10.64
N ARG A 192 -0.24 6.53 -11.27
CA ARG A 192 -0.23 6.78 -12.71
C ARG A 192 0.89 7.74 -13.13
N ARG A 193 1.25 8.73 -12.32
CA ARG A 193 2.44 9.59 -12.55
C ARG A 193 3.74 8.79 -12.45
N CYS A 194 3.89 8.00 -11.39
CA CYS A 194 5.06 7.16 -11.16
C CYS A 194 5.28 6.17 -12.30
N ARG A 195 4.20 5.60 -12.84
CA ARG A 195 4.21 4.66 -13.95
C ARG A 195 4.49 5.31 -15.32
N SER A 196 3.90 6.47 -15.60
CA SER A 196 3.94 7.10 -16.94
C SER A 196 5.06 8.12 -17.13
N ARG A 197 5.32 8.95 -16.12
CA ARG A 197 6.23 10.10 -16.20
C ARG A 197 7.54 9.82 -15.48
N ASP A 198 7.46 9.47 -14.20
CA ASP A 198 8.65 9.36 -13.35
C ASP A 198 9.42 8.05 -13.64
N ARG A 199 8.73 7.04 -14.20
CA ARG A 199 9.25 5.69 -14.48
C ARG A 199 9.85 5.02 -13.24
N SER A 200 9.34 5.36 -12.05
CA SER A 200 9.75 4.80 -10.77
C SER A 200 8.97 3.55 -10.38
N VAL A 201 7.87 3.26 -11.07
CA VAL A 201 7.04 2.06 -10.90
C VAL A 201 6.94 1.30 -12.22
N GLY A 202 7.22 0.01 -12.19
CA GLY A 202 7.13 -0.92 -13.33
C GLY A 202 5.68 -1.31 -13.67
N PRO A 203 5.48 -2.07 -14.77
CA PRO A 203 4.15 -2.55 -15.15
C PRO A 203 3.54 -3.43 -14.07
N LEU A 204 2.28 -3.15 -13.70
CA LEU A 204 1.52 -4.03 -12.81
C LEU A 204 1.45 -5.45 -13.39
N GLU A 205 1.61 -6.43 -12.49
CA GLU A 205 1.59 -7.86 -12.81
C GLU A 205 0.38 -8.51 -12.14
N ILE A 206 -0.37 -9.31 -12.92
CA ILE A 206 -1.36 -10.26 -12.38
C ILE A 206 -0.80 -11.68 -12.53
N ARG A 207 -0.64 -12.36 -11.39
CA ARG A 207 -0.29 -13.77 -11.30
C ARG A 207 -1.55 -14.60 -11.05
N VAL A 208 -1.96 -15.39 -12.03
CA VAL A 208 -3.08 -16.33 -11.86
C VAL A 208 -2.57 -17.53 -11.07
N VAL A 209 -3.27 -17.91 -10.01
CA VAL A 209 -2.93 -19.06 -9.16
C VAL A 209 -3.89 -20.22 -9.38
N ALA A 210 -3.40 -21.44 -9.13
CA ALA A 210 -4.20 -22.65 -9.19
C ALA A 210 -5.35 -22.62 -8.16
N PRO A 211 -6.49 -23.30 -8.44
CA PRO A 211 -7.57 -23.46 -7.46
C PRO A 211 -7.07 -24.05 -6.14
N GLY A 212 -7.54 -23.51 -5.02
CA GLY A 212 -7.11 -23.89 -3.67
C GLY A 212 -5.80 -23.24 -3.20
N ALA A 213 -5.30 -22.23 -3.91
CA ALA A 213 -4.12 -21.48 -3.49
C ALA A 213 -4.42 -20.62 -2.25
N PHE A 214 -5.59 -19.99 -2.20
CA PHE A 214 -6.01 -19.20 -1.04
C PHE A 214 -6.39 -20.08 0.17
N ASP A 215 -6.82 -21.32 -0.05
CA ASP A 215 -6.98 -22.31 1.03
C ASP A 215 -5.64 -22.65 1.68
N ALA A 216 -4.60 -22.87 0.87
CA ALA A 216 -3.24 -23.10 1.38
C ALA A 216 -2.67 -21.87 2.11
N LEU A 217 -3.02 -20.66 1.66
CA LEU A 217 -2.68 -19.43 2.37
C LEU A 217 -3.39 -19.34 3.72
N MET A 218 -4.68 -19.70 3.77
CA MET A 218 -5.45 -19.76 5.01
C MET A 218 -4.84 -20.76 5.99
N ASP A 219 -4.47 -21.96 5.55
CA ASP A 219 -3.82 -22.98 6.39
C ASP A 219 -2.51 -22.46 7.01
N LEU A 220 -1.71 -21.72 6.23
CA LEU A 220 -0.50 -21.07 6.74
C LEU A 220 -0.84 -20.04 7.83
N CYS A 221 -1.80 -19.15 7.59
CA CYS A 221 -2.22 -18.15 8.57
C CYS A 221 -2.75 -18.79 9.86
N VAL A 222 -3.55 -19.85 9.74
CA VAL A 222 -4.06 -20.62 10.89
C VAL A 222 -2.91 -21.28 11.67
N SER A 223 -1.90 -21.81 10.97
CA SER A 223 -0.71 -22.38 11.62
C SER A 223 0.10 -21.35 12.42
N HIS A 224 0.02 -20.08 12.03
CA HIS A 224 0.62 -18.95 12.72
C HIS A 224 -0.29 -18.33 13.80
N GLY A 225 -1.41 -18.97 14.13
CA GLY A 225 -2.27 -18.60 15.25
C GLY A 225 -3.52 -17.80 14.88
N SER A 226 -3.81 -17.60 13.58
CA SER A 226 -5.09 -17.01 13.17
C SER A 226 -6.25 -17.95 13.49
N SER A 227 -7.35 -17.40 14.01
CA SER A 227 -8.58 -18.16 14.23
C SER A 227 -9.24 -18.50 12.89
N VAL A 228 -9.52 -19.79 12.66
CA VAL A 228 -10.19 -20.28 11.44
C VAL A 228 -11.51 -19.55 11.19
N ASN A 229 -12.29 -19.32 12.24
CA ASN A 229 -13.64 -18.72 12.12
C ASN A 229 -13.63 -17.21 11.88
N GLN A 230 -12.48 -16.55 12.02
CA GLN A 230 -12.33 -15.10 11.82
C GLN A 230 -11.45 -14.78 10.62
N TYR A 231 -10.87 -15.79 9.98
CA TYR A 231 -9.98 -15.58 8.86
C TYR A 231 -10.70 -14.87 7.71
N LYS A 232 -10.05 -13.82 7.22
CA LYS A 232 -10.36 -13.15 5.96
C LYS A 232 -9.09 -13.08 5.15
N THR A 233 -9.20 -13.33 3.86
CA THR A 233 -8.07 -13.19 2.93
C THR A 233 -7.49 -11.78 3.04
N PRO A 234 -6.21 -11.63 3.45
CA PRO A 234 -5.59 -10.32 3.54
C PRO A 234 -5.46 -9.73 2.13
N ARG A 235 -5.91 -8.48 1.93
CA ARG A 235 -5.83 -7.83 0.62
C ARG A 235 -4.41 -7.51 0.19
N CYS A 236 -3.49 -7.38 1.14
CA CYS A 236 -2.07 -7.26 0.87
C CYS A 236 -1.26 -8.13 1.82
N ILE A 237 -0.21 -8.77 1.29
CA ILE A 237 0.71 -9.62 2.04
C ILE A 237 2.13 -9.05 2.00
N LYS A 238 2.84 -9.20 3.13
CA LYS A 238 4.26 -8.81 3.27
C LYS A 238 5.14 -9.95 3.76
N HIS A 239 4.53 -11.00 4.33
CA HIS A 239 5.28 -12.11 4.90
C HIS A 239 5.87 -12.97 3.79
N PRO A 240 7.21 -13.23 3.77
CA PRO A 240 7.84 -14.02 2.72
C PRO A 240 7.21 -15.40 2.52
N ASP A 241 6.86 -16.09 3.61
CA ASP A 241 6.24 -17.42 3.52
C ASP A 241 4.87 -17.39 2.84
N ALA A 242 4.06 -16.35 3.11
CA ALA A 242 2.76 -16.18 2.46
C ALA A 242 2.91 -15.94 0.95
N ILE A 243 3.90 -15.13 0.56
CA ILE A 243 4.24 -14.89 -0.84
C ILE A 243 4.73 -16.19 -1.49
N ALA A 244 5.60 -16.95 -0.82
CA ALA A 244 6.14 -18.20 -1.34
C ALA A 244 5.07 -19.28 -1.55
N VAL A 245 4.07 -19.37 -0.67
CA VAL A 245 2.93 -20.30 -0.81
C VAL A 245 2.12 -20.02 -2.08
N LEU A 246 1.86 -18.74 -2.38
CA LEU A 246 1.15 -18.33 -3.60
C LEU A 246 2.03 -18.48 -4.83
N GLU A 247 3.32 -18.12 -4.72
CA GLU A 247 4.28 -18.17 -5.83
C GLU A 247 4.46 -19.61 -6.35
N ALA A 248 4.51 -20.59 -5.45
CA ALA A 248 4.58 -22.01 -5.81
C ALA A 248 3.34 -22.53 -6.55
N ARG A 249 2.24 -21.76 -6.56
CA ARG A 249 0.95 -22.12 -7.17
C ARG A 249 0.58 -21.22 -8.35
N VAL A 250 1.51 -20.39 -8.83
CA VAL A 250 1.29 -19.56 -10.01
C VAL A 250 1.23 -20.43 -11.26
N VAL A 251 0.15 -20.28 -12.01
CA VAL A 251 -0.10 -20.98 -13.28
C VAL A 251 0.04 -20.07 -14.50
N GLY A 252 -0.01 -18.75 -14.32
CA GLY A 252 0.20 -17.77 -15.38
C GLY A 252 0.61 -16.40 -14.83
N ARG A 253 1.44 -15.67 -15.59
CA ARG A 253 1.89 -14.31 -15.26
C ARG A 253 1.57 -13.38 -16.42
N PHE A 254 0.97 -12.25 -16.12
CA PHE A 254 0.53 -11.28 -17.12
C PHE A 254 0.91 -9.89 -16.65
N PHE A 255 1.36 -9.05 -17.58
CA PHE A 255 1.78 -7.68 -17.28
C PHE A 255 0.90 -6.69 -18.02
N SER A 256 0.77 -5.49 -17.45
CA SER A 256 0.18 -4.35 -18.16
C SER A 256 1.03 -4.00 -19.38
N ASP A 257 0.42 -4.07 -20.57
CA ASP A 257 0.99 -3.72 -21.86
C ASP A 257 0.80 -2.23 -22.22
N VAL A 258 -0.09 -1.54 -21.49
CA VAL A 258 -0.41 -0.13 -21.70
C VAL A 258 0.04 0.70 -20.50
N VAL A 259 0.66 1.84 -20.77
CA VAL A 259 0.97 2.83 -19.73
C VAL A 259 -0.30 3.62 -19.41
N PRO A 260 -0.75 3.68 -18.14
CA PRO A 260 -1.96 4.38 -17.76
C PRO A 260 -1.83 5.88 -18.05
N HIS A 261 -2.92 6.48 -18.52
CA HIS A 261 -2.93 7.90 -18.82
C HIS A 261 -2.78 8.73 -17.54
N TRP A 262 -1.90 9.72 -17.61
CA TRP A 262 -1.70 10.73 -16.58
C TRP A 262 -1.45 12.09 -17.23
N GLU A 263 -2.07 13.12 -16.68
CA GLU A 263 -1.77 14.50 -16.99
C GLU A 263 -1.70 15.34 -15.71
N PRO A 264 -0.88 16.41 -15.68
CA PRO A 264 -0.90 17.35 -14.57
C PRO A 264 -2.29 17.96 -14.42
N MET A 265 -2.78 18.05 -13.18
CA MET A 265 -4.03 18.73 -12.90
C MET A 265 -3.93 20.18 -13.39
N LYS A 266 -4.77 20.56 -14.36
CA LYS A 266 -4.87 21.94 -14.81
C LYS A 266 -5.58 22.73 -13.71
N VAL A 267 -4.84 23.63 -13.08
CA VAL A 267 -5.46 24.66 -12.23
C VAL A 267 -5.97 25.71 -13.22
N ASP A 268 -7.27 25.71 -13.49
CA ASP A 268 -7.88 26.80 -14.24
C ASP A 268 -7.63 28.08 -13.43
N ALA A 269 -6.79 28.96 -13.99
CA ALA A 269 -6.64 30.30 -13.47
C ALA A 269 -8.01 30.98 -13.60
N ALA A 270 -8.75 31.03 -12.48
CA ALA A 270 -9.94 31.84 -12.38
C ALA A 270 -9.56 33.26 -12.83
N GLY A 271 -10.23 33.73 -13.88
CA GLY A 271 -9.85 34.93 -14.59
C GLY A 271 -9.74 36.15 -13.68
N ASP A 272 -8.64 36.89 -13.84
CA ASP A 272 -8.60 38.31 -13.51
C ASP A 272 -9.65 39.03 -14.35
N GLY A 273 -10.84 39.17 -13.78
CA GLY A 273 -11.86 40.12 -14.19
C GLY A 273 -11.92 41.24 -13.16
N ALA A 274 -11.10 42.26 -13.35
CA ALA A 274 -11.27 43.60 -12.80
C ALA A 274 -11.38 44.60 -13.96
#